data_AF-T0NEV0-F1
#
_entry.id   AF-T0NEV0-F1
#
_cell.length_a   1.000
_cell.length_b   1.000
_cell.length_c   1.000
_cell.angle_alpha   90.00
_cell.angle_beta   90.00
_cell.angle_gamma   90.00
#
_symmetry.space_group_name_H-M   'P 1'
#
loop_
_entity.id
_entity.type
_entity.pdbx_description
1 polymer ?
#
loop_
_entity_poly.entity_id
_entity_poly.type
_entity_poly.pdbx_seq_one_letter_code
_entity_poly.pdbx_strand_id
1 'polypeptide(L)'
;MTRTEKRLTDKIKEIEDKLDAMGGQEVQRIRKIIEELNISISEFETKISVTKEAKINSESRLKTSKDAYGFNQDQLEKKIKEKKNYESYLRNAENTIKKINDELEKFRQENYENSRTAREINGRLASIDSEVQEINNQIINDSDISNIELELSGFAKETTMNEEKIKDETIKAKDLKWKIDNLKNNIKQYNDEINEVNKKFLEVRNKLNDLVSIKNDNDIEIRNKEKELRGLNFRSNISPALREINTMMEDDRGIYGPLNKLIEYKDEYANAIMVAAGGRMNSVVVDTDFTAQKCIQALKSKKLGRLTFIPLNKIITPNDRQKAVELVSSHDAIDFVRNLINYDSMFEKAVKYAFGDTILMDTIERARKHMTGVRIVTLAGDVLDPSGAMTGGSVKNDEVLANRLIKAISELEEHNEILKSEISFKQRENTDISSKLAELSRKRDISTTNINNYEVQLKESENSIKGF
;
A
#
# COMPACT_ATOMS: atom_id res chain seq x y z
N MET A 1 -21.59 54.42 182.74
CA MET A 1 -21.81 55.21 183.97
C MET A 1 -21.72 56.69 183.67
N THR A 2 -22.86 57.30 183.42
CA THR A 2 -23.03 58.74 183.18
C THR A 2 -23.08 59.50 184.50
N ARG A 3 -22.64 60.78 184.51
CA ARG A 3 -22.60 61.68 185.69
C ARG A 3 -23.90 61.72 186.51
N THR A 4 -25.02 61.35 185.91
CA THR A 4 -26.36 61.30 186.51
C THR A 4 -26.62 60.03 187.34
N GLU A 5 -26.10 58.87 186.93
CA GLU A 5 -26.25 57.61 187.70
C GLU A 5 -25.59 57.75 189.06
N LYS A 6 -24.35 58.26 189.11
CA LYS A 6 -23.58 58.43 190.34
C LYS A 6 -24.30 59.31 191.37
N ARG A 7 -24.99 60.34 190.90
CA ARG A 7 -25.73 61.29 191.75
C ARG A 7 -27.01 60.70 192.35
N LEU A 8 -27.59 59.68 191.71
CA LEU A 8 -28.76 58.96 192.21
C LEU A 8 -28.36 57.84 193.18
N THR A 9 -27.25 57.13 192.91
CA THR A 9 -26.70 56.14 193.84
C THR A 9 -26.26 56.78 195.16
N ASP A 10 -25.63 57.96 195.08
CA ASP A 10 -25.18 58.70 196.26
C ASP A 10 -26.36 59.23 197.10
N LYS A 11 -27.50 59.57 196.48
CA LYS A 11 -28.73 59.98 197.20
C LYS A 11 -29.44 58.83 197.90
N ILE A 12 -29.40 57.62 197.33
CA ILE A 12 -30.02 56.44 197.96
C ILE A 12 -29.27 56.07 199.23
N LYS A 13 -27.92 56.12 199.18
CA LYS A 13 -27.06 55.87 200.34
C LYS A 13 -27.27 56.88 201.47
N GLU A 14 -27.55 58.14 201.14
CA GLU A 14 -27.81 59.19 202.12
C GLU A 14 -29.19 59.07 202.82
N ILE A 15 -30.15 58.35 202.21
CA ILE A 15 -31.49 58.14 202.76
C ILE A 15 -31.56 56.85 203.58
N GLU A 16 -30.80 55.81 203.24
CA GLU A 16 -30.74 54.57 204.03
C GLU A 16 -30.14 54.79 205.43
N ASP A 17 -29.07 55.59 205.55
CA ASP A 17 -28.48 55.94 206.85
C ASP A 17 -29.41 56.81 207.73
N LYS A 18 -30.36 57.53 207.12
CA LYS A 18 -31.33 58.37 207.84
C LYS A 18 -32.59 57.62 208.27
N LEU A 19 -32.82 56.39 207.80
CA LEU A 19 -34.06 55.63 208.08
C LEU A 19 -33.97 54.68 209.28
N ASP A 20 -32.79 54.46 209.85
CA ASP A 20 -32.63 53.68 211.10
C ASP A 20 -33.07 54.45 212.37
N ALA A 21 -33.39 55.75 212.27
CA ALA A 21 -33.68 56.59 213.43
C ALA A 21 -35.17 56.94 213.64
N MET A 22 -36.07 56.59 212.72
CA MET A 22 -37.42 57.15 212.74
C MET A 22 -38.49 56.07 212.62
N GLY A 23 -39.10 55.79 213.77
CA GLY A 23 -40.11 54.76 213.94
C GLY A 23 -41.46 55.09 213.28
N GLY A 24 -42.16 54.02 212.95
CA GLY A 24 -43.62 54.00 212.94
C GLY A 24 -44.29 53.82 211.58
N GLN A 25 -44.30 54.83 210.71
CA GLN A 25 -45.16 54.80 209.50
C GLN A 25 -44.56 55.46 208.23
N GLU A 26 -43.55 56.33 208.33
CA GLU A 26 -42.93 56.99 207.16
C GLU A 26 -42.09 56.02 206.29
N VAL A 27 -41.43 55.04 206.93
CA VAL A 27 -40.46 54.10 206.31
C VAL A 27 -41.09 53.24 205.20
N GLN A 28 -42.37 52.87 205.34
CA GLN A 28 -43.06 52.03 204.37
C GLN A 28 -43.39 52.76 203.06
N ARG A 29 -43.63 54.08 203.08
CA ARG A 29 -43.87 54.84 201.83
C ARG A 29 -42.61 55.01 201.00
N ILE A 30 -41.48 55.27 201.68
CA ILE A 30 -40.21 55.52 200.99
C ILE A 30 -39.68 54.25 200.34
N ARG A 31 -39.82 53.08 200.97
CA ARG A 31 -39.45 51.79 200.34
C ARG A 31 -40.18 51.54 199.03
N LYS A 32 -41.48 51.88 198.93
CA LYS A 32 -42.27 51.65 197.73
C LYS A 32 -41.82 52.51 196.54
N ILE A 33 -41.39 53.75 196.81
CA ILE A 33 -40.89 54.69 195.79
C ILE A 33 -39.53 54.25 195.24
N ILE A 34 -38.67 53.68 196.10
CA ILE A 34 -37.36 53.15 195.68
C ILE A 34 -37.54 51.96 194.73
N GLU A 35 -38.53 51.11 194.98
CA GLU A 35 -38.82 49.95 194.14
C GLU A 35 -39.34 50.35 192.75
N GLU A 36 -40.20 51.37 192.66
CA GLU A 36 -40.67 51.92 191.38
C GLU A 36 -39.55 52.60 190.56
N LEU A 37 -38.62 53.28 191.23
CA LEU A 37 -37.46 53.90 190.58
C LEU A 37 -36.50 52.86 189.99
N ASN A 38 -36.28 51.74 190.69
CA ASN A 38 -35.41 50.66 190.20
C ASN A 38 -36.00 49.96 188.96
N ILE A 39 -37.33 49.81 188.88
CA ILE A 39 -38.00 49.26 187.69
C ILE A 39 -37.78 50.17 186.47
N SER A 40 -37.91 51.49 186.66
CA SER A 40 -37.74 52.47 185.57
C SER A 40 -36.31 52.52 185.03
N ILE A 41 -35.30 52.34 185.89
CA ILE A 41 -33.89 52.30 185.49
C ILE A 41 -33.61 51.09 184.58
N SER A 42 -34.11 49.91 184.96
CA SER A 42 -33.97 48.68 184.16
C SER A 42 -34.61 48.81 182.77
N GLU A 43 -35.78 49.45 182.68
CA GLU A 43 -36.45 49.72 181.40
C GLU A 43 -35.66 50.67 180.49
N PHE A 44 -34.98 51.68 181.05
CA PHE A 44 -34.14 52.58 180.25
C PHE A 44 -32.85 51.93 179.80
N GLU A 45 -32.23 51.08 180.61
CA GLU A 45 -31.04 50.31 180.23
C GLU A 45 -31.32 49.35 179.06
N THR A 46 -32.47 48.66 179.07
CA THR A 46 -32.89 47.79 177.96
C THR A 46 -33.11 48.58 176.68
N LYS A 47 -33.76 49.75 176.73
CA LYS A 47 -33.93 50.62 175.55
C LYS A 47 -32.61 51.08 174.95
N ILE A 48 -31.64 51.46 175.78
CA ILE A 48 -30.32 51.92 175.31
C ILE A 48 -29.56 50.79 174.60
N SER A 49 -29.64 49.55 175.11
CA SER A 49 -29.01 48.38 174.50
C SER A 49 -29.56 48.11 173.09
N VAL A 50 -30.90 48.02 172.96
CA VAL A 50 -31.58 47.76 171.67
C VAL A 50 -31.26 48.84 170.63
N THR A 51 -31.18 50.11 171.06
CA THR A 51 -30.89 51.22 170.15
C THR A 51 -29.44 51.19 169.65
N LYS A 52 -28.48 50.73 170.46
CA LYS A 52 -27.09 50.54 170.05
C LYS A 52 -26.93 49.43 169.02
N GLU A 53 -27.59 48.29 169.22
CA GLU A 53 -27.59 47.19 168.24
C GLU A 53 -28.21 47.62 166.90
N ALA A 54 -29.32 48.36 166.93
CA ALA A 54 -29.95 48.89 165.71
C ALA A 54 -29.00 49.80 164.92
N LYS A 55 -28.22 50.66 165.62
CA LYS A 55 -27.23 51.53 164.97
C LYS A 55 -26.12 50.73 164.29
N ILE A 56 -25.52 49.75 164.98
CA ILE A 56 -24.44 48.90 164.42
C ILE A 56 -24.92 48.16 163.17
N ASN A 57 -26.14 47.61 163.19
CA ASN A 57 -26.72 46.93 162.04
C ASN A 57 -26.96 47.87 160.84
N SER A 58 -27.39 49.12 161.09
CA SER A 58 -27.58 50.10 160.03
C SER A 58 -26.28 50.53 159.35
N GLU A 59 -25.21 50.72 160.13
CA GLU A 59 -23.88 51.08 159.60
C GLU A 59 -23.27 49.93 158.78
N SER A 60 -23.44 48.68 159.24
CA SER A 60 -23.03 47.49 158.50
C SER A 60 -23.73 47.39 157.13
N ARG A 61 -25.05 47.56 157.09
CA ARG A 61 -25.83 47.54 155.83
C ARG A 61 -25.41 48.63 154.85
N LEU A 62 -25.12 49.83 155.36
CA LEU A 62 -24.69 50.96 154.51
C LEU A 62 -23.33 50.67 153.84
N LYS A 63 -22.40 50.03 154.56
CA LYS A 63 -21.09 49.65 154.02
C LYS A 63 -21.23 48.61 152.91
N THR A 64 -21.96 47.53 153.14
CA THR A 64 -22.20 46.48 152.14
C THR A 64 -22.88 47.03 150.88
N SER A 65 -23.80 47.98 151.04
CA SER A 65 -24.47 48.62 149.90
C SER A 65 -23.54 49.52 149.08
N LYS A 66 -22.59 50.22 149.71
CA LYS A 66 -21.58 51.02 148.99
C LYS A 66 -20.60 50.14 148.21
N ASP A 67 -20.15 49.05 148.81
CA ASP A 67 -19.24 48.12 148.14
C ASP A 67 -19.91 47.44 146.92
N ALA A 68 -21.19 47.07 147.04
CA ALA A 68 -21.98 46.54 145.93
C ALA A 68 -22.19 47.56 144.79
N TYR A 69 -22.40 48.83 145.13
CA TYR A 69 -22.52 49.91 144.15
C TYR A 69 -21.21 50.09 143.36
N GLY A 70 -20.06 50.12 144.05
CA GLY A 70 -18.75 50.21 143.41
C GLY A 70 -18.47 49.04 142.46
N PHE A 71 -18.76 47.81 142.87
CA PHE A 71 -18.58 46.62 142.02
C PHE A 71 -19.45 46.67 140.74
N ASN A 72 -20.71 47.08 140.86
CA ASN A 72 -21.61 47.17 139.71
C ASN A 72 -21.19 48.27 138.72
N GLN A 73 -20.64 49.38 139.22
CA GLN A 73 -20.12 50.47 138.39
C GLN A 73 -18.94 50.00 137.52
N ASP A 74 -17.99 49.26 138.10
CA ASP A 74 -16.86 48.67 137.36
C ASP A 74 -17.30 47.65 136.30
N GLN A 75 -18.30 46.82 136.61
CA GLN A 75 -18.85 45.86 135.64
C GLN A 75 -19.54 46.56 134.47
N LEU A 76 -20.24 47.67 134.72
CA LEU A 76 -20.89 48.45 133.67
C LEU A 76 -19.85 49.10 132.73
N GLU A 77 -18.76 49.66 133.26
CA GLU A 77 -17.68 50.21 132.45
C GLU A 77 -17.03 49.14 131.55
N LYS A 78 -16.78 47.93 132.08
CA LYS A 78 -16.28 46.82 131.26
C LYS A 78 -17.23 46.47 130.12
N LYS A 79 -18.54 46.39 130.38
CA LYS A 79 -19.55 46.08 129.36
C LYS A 79 -19.67 47.17 128.29
N ILE A 80 -19.56 48.45 128.67
CA ILE A 80 -19.54 49.56 127.71
C ILE A 80 -18.32 49.47 126.78
N LYS A 81 -17.15 49.10 127.32
CA LYS A 81 -15.93 48.91 126.53
C LYS A 81 -16.06 47.73 125.56
N GLU A 82 -16.64 46.61 126.00
CA GLU A 82 -16.95 45.46 125.14
C GLU A 82 -17.92 45.85 124.00
N LYS A 83 -18.99 46.59 124.30
CA LYS A 83 -19.94 47.06 123.29
C LYS A 83 -19.27 47.90 122.19
N LYS A 84 -18.41 48.85 122.56
CA LYS A 84 -17.66 49.67 121.58
C LYS A 84 -16.77 48.82 120.67
N ASN A 85 -16.14 47.76 121.20
CA ASN A 85 -15.35 46.85 120.39
C ASN A 85 -16.22 46.09 119.37
N TYR A 86 -17.39 45.57 119.79
CA TYR A 86 -18.32 44.91 118.88
C TYR A 86 -18.88 45.84 117.80
N GLU A 87 -19.18 47.10 118.13
CA GLU A 87 -19.60 48.09 117.14
C GLU A 87 -18.51 48.36 116.10
N SER A 88 -17.24 48.39 116.51
CA SER A 88 -16.11 48.50 115.57
C SER A 88 -15.95 47.27 114.68
N TYR A 89 -16.14 46.06 115.23
CA TYR A 89 -16.09 44.82 114.45
C TYR A 89 -17.22 44.75 113.42
N LEU A 90 -18.43 45.13 113.80
CA LEU A 90 -19.59 45.15 112.91
C LEU A 90 -19.37 46.11 111.72
N ARG A 91 -18.88 47.32 112.00
CA ARG A 91 -18.60 48.32 110.97
C ARG A 91 -17.54 47.87 109.97
N ASN A 92 -16.52 47.13 110.44
CA ASN A 92 -15.50 46.54 109.58
C ASN A 92 -16.06 45.41 108.72
N ALA A 93 -16.93 44.55 109.29
CA ALA A 93 -17.59 43.48 108.55
C ALA A 93 -18.52 44.04 107.44
N GLU A 94 -19.31 45.08 107.73
CA GLU A 94 -20.19 45.75 106.76
C GLU A 94 -19.40 46.34 105.58
N ASN A 95 -18.28 47.01 105.87
CA ASN A 95 -17.40 47.54 104.83
C ASN A 95 -16.78 46.43 103.97
N THR A 96 -16.48 45.28 104.57
CA THR A 96 -15.90 44.12 103.85
C THR A 96 -16.94 43.48 102.93
N ILE A 97 -18.17 43.30 103.41
CA ILE A 97 -19.29 42.78 102.61
C ILE A 97 -19.56 43.69 101.40
N LYS A 98 -19.54 45.01 101.61
CA LYS A 98 -19.73 45.96 100.51
C LYS A 98 -18.67 45.81 99.42
N LYS A 99 -17.38 45.71 99.81
CA LYS A 99 -16.28 45.50 98.85
C LYS A 99 -16.43 44.19 98.07
N ILE A 100 -16.78 43.10 98.75
CA ILE A 100 -16.97 41.78 98.11
C ILE A 100 -18.13 41.82 97.11
N ASN A 101 -19.23 42.50 97.44
CA ASN A 101 -20.36 42.64 96.51
C ASN A 101 -19.99 43.45 95.27
N ASP A 102 -19.26 44.56 95.44
CA ASP A 102 -18.78 45.37 94.31
C ASP A 102 -17.83 44.56 93.39
N GLU A 103 -16.97 43.71 93.96
CA GLU A 103 -16.11 42.80 93.20
C GLU A 103 -16.90 41.70 92.49
N LEU A 104 -17.93 41.14 93.14
CA LEU A 104 -18.80 40.11 92.56
C LEU A 104 -19.60 40.63 91.35
N GLU A 105 -20.09 41.87 91.40
CA GLU A 105 -20.76 42.49 90.26
C GLU A 105 -19.83 42.68 89.07
N LYS A 106 -18.59 43.16 89.30
CA LYS A 106 -17.59 43.27 88.23
C LYS A 106 -17.29 41.92 87.59
N PHE A 107 -17.07 40.89 88.41
CA PHE A 107 -16.78 39.54 87.91
C PHE A 107 -17.96 38.94 87.11
N ARG A 108 -19.21 39.26 87.50
CA ARG A 108 -20.40 38.85 86.73
C ARG A 108 -20.46 39.53 85.37
N GLN A 109 -20.14 40.82 85.30
CA GLN A 109 -20.12 41.57 84.05
C GLN A 109 -19.02 41.03 83.11
N GLU A 110 -17.82 40.80 83.62
CA GLU A 110 -16.71 40.21 82.85
C GLU A 110 -17.07 38.81 82.31
N ASN A 111 -17.70 37.94 83.13
CA ASN A 111 -18.13 36.62 82.67
C ASN A 111 -19.21 36.67 81.58
N TYR A 112 -20.10 37.65 81.64
CA TYR A 112 -21.11 37.86 80.61
C TYR A 112 -20.46 38.27 79.28
N GLU A 113 -19.51 39.20 79.31
CA GLU A 113 -18.76 39.63 78.13
C GLU A 113 -17.90 38.50 77.54
N ASN A 114 -17.21 37.72 78.39
CA ASN A 114 -16.47 36.53 77.97
C ASN A 114 -17.38 35.46 77.34
N SER A 115 -18.57 35.25 77.90
CA SER A 115 -19.54 34.29 77.33
C SER A 115 -20.08 34.76 75.97
N ARG A 116 -20.26 36.07 75.79
CA ARG A 116 -20.68 36.66 74.52
C ARG A 116 -19.59 36.51 73.46
N THR A 117 -18.35 36.88 73.78
CA THR A 117 -17.20 36.75 72.85
C THR A 117 -16.94 35.29 72.48
N ALA A 118 -17.06 34.35 73.42
CA ALA A 118 -16.96 32.92 73.13
C ALA A 118 -18.02 32.43 72.12
N ARG A 119 -19.27 32.92 72.22
CA ARG A 119 -20.31 32.60 71.22
C ARG A 119 -20.00 33.21 69.85
N GLU A 120 -19.51 34.44 69.81
CA GLU A 120 -19.13 35.10 68.56
C GLU A 120 -17.95 34.38 67.86
N ILE A 121 -16.94 33.95 68.64
CA ILE A 121 -15.81 33.15 68.13
C ILE A 121 -16.27 31.78 67.63
N ASN A 122 -17.13 31.08 68.39
CA ASN A 122 -17.65 29.79 67.96
C ASN A 122 -18.52 29.89 66.70
N GLY A 123 -19.29 30.98 66.56
CA GLY A 123 -20.03 31.26 65.32
C GLY A 123 -19.11 31.50 64.12
N ARG A 124 -18.01 32.23 64.32
CA ARG A 124 -16.97 32.42 63.29
C ARG A 124 -16.24 31.13 62.94
N LEU A 125 -15.89 30.31 63.92
CA LEU A 125 -15.27 29.00 63.70
C LEU A 125 -16.17 28.09 62.88
N ALA A 126 -17.46 28.02 63.20
CA ALA A 126 -18.42 27.23 62.42
C ALA A 126 -18.54 27.71 60.96
N SER A 127 -18.49 29.03 60.72
CA SER A 127 -18.48 29.59 59.36
C SER A 127 -17.20 29.22 58.61
N ILE A 128 -16.04 29.36 59.24
CA ILE A 128 -14.75 29.02 58.65
C ILE A 128 -14.66 27.52 58.37
N ASP A 129 -15.12 26.65 59.28
CA ASP A 129 -15.15 25.20 59.07
C ASP A 129 -16.06 24.83 57.89
N SER A 130 -17.20 25.52 57.72
CA SER A 130 -18.07 25.33 56.55
C SER A 130 -17.38 25.76 55.25
N GLU A 131 -16.69 26.91 55.24
CA GLU A 131 -15.92 27.38 54.08
C GLU A 131 -14.76 26.43 53.73
N VAL A 132 -14.06 25.92 54.74
CA VAL A 132 -12.98 24.92 54.56
C VAL A 132 -13.53 23.61 54.02
N GLN A 133 -14.68 23.14 54.49
CA GLN A 133 -15.34 21.95 53.92
C GLN A 133 -15.76 22.17 52.47
N GLU A 134 -16.27 23.36 52.13
CA GLU A 134 -16.66 23.69 50.76
C GLU A 134 -15.44 23.75 49.81
N ILE A 135 -14.34 24.36 50.24
CA ILE A 135 -13.07 24.38 49.48
C ILE A 135 -12.49 22.97 49.35
N ASN A 136 -12.50 22.16 50.42
CA ASN A 136 -12.02 20.77 50.35
C ASN A 136 -12.86 19.92 49.39
N ASN A 137 -14.20 20.09 49.37
CA ASN A 137 -15.05 19.40 48.40
C ASN A 137 -14.79 19.86 46.96
N GLN A 138 -14.41 21.12 46.74
CA GLN A 138 -13.99 21.60 45.41
C GLN A 138 -12.65 21.02 44.97
N ILE A 139 -11.70 20.82 45.89
CA ILE A 139 -10.40 20.18 45.62
C ILE A 139 -10.58 18.67 45.33
N ILE A 140 -11.51 17.98 46.01
CA ILE A 140 -11.81 16.56 45.76
C ILE A 140 -12.40 16.31 44.36
N ASN A 141 -12.92 17.34 43.68
CA ASN A 141 -13.34 17.26 42.27
C ASN A 141 -12.15 17.23 41.27
N ASP A 142 -10.91 17.06 41.73
CA ASP A 142 -9.72 16.68 40.91
C ASP A 142 -9.92 15.40 40.07
N SER A 143 -11.04 14.68 40.22
CA SER A 143 -11.47 13.66 39.26
C SER A 143 -11.56 14.19 37.83
N ASP A 144 -11.94 15.46 37.66
CA ASP A 144 -12.03 16.07 36.33
C ASP A 144 -10.64 16.28 35.71
N ILE A 145 -9.65 16.64 36.51
CA ILE A 145 -8.24 16.75 36.06
C ILE A 145 -7.73 15.37 35.67
N SER A 146 -7.95 14.34 36.50
CA SER A 146 -7.54 12.98 36.18
C SER A 146 -8.23 12.43 34.91
N ASN A 147 -9.50 12.78 34.68
CA ASN A 147 -10.22 12.39 33.46
C ASN A 147 -9.66 13.12 32.23
N ILE A 148 -9.37 14.42 32.34
CA ILE A 148 -8.75 15.21 31.27
C ILE A 148 -7.35 14.69 30.94
N GLU A 149 -6.54 14.31 31.94
CA GLU A 149 -5.22 13.71 31.71
C GLU A 149 -5.31 12.35 31.01
N LEU A 150 -6.32 11.53 31.35
CA LEU A 150 -6.59 10.26 30.67
C LEU A 150 -7.04 10.48 29.22
N GLU A 151 -7.93 11.43 28.98
CA GLU A 151 -8.36 11.82 27.64
C GLU A 151 -7.19 12.35 26.80
N LEU A 152 -6.36 13.24 27.37
CA LEU A 152 -5.14 13.76 26.71
C LEU A 152 -4.16 12.64 26.37
N SER A 153 -3.95 11.67 27.27
CA SER A 153 -3.14 10.49 27.02
C SER A 153 -3.72 9.60 25.91
N GLY A 154 -5.05 9.46 25.87
CA GLY A 154 -5.80 8.79 24.81
C GLY A 154 -5.59 9.46 23.45
N PHE A 155 -5.82 10.77 23.36
CA PHE A 155 -5.61 11.57 22.16
C PHE A 155 -4.15 11.57 21.71
N ALA A 156 -3.18 11.63 22.64
CA ALA A 156 -1.76 11.55 22.31
C ALA A 156 -1.41 10.20 21.66
N LYS A 157 -1.90 9.08 22.21
CA LYS A 157 -1.72 7.76 21.59
C LYS A 157 -2.38 7.67 20.22
N GLU A 158 -3.61 8.14 20.08
CA GLU A 158 -4.32 8.15 18.80
C GLU A 158 -3.58 8.98 17.74
N THR A 159 -3.06 10.15 18.13
CA THR A 159 -2.25 11.02 17.27
C THR A 159 -0.99 10.28 16.80
N THR A 160 -0.23 9.65 17.70
CA THR A 160 0.96 8.87 17.30
C THR A 160 0.63 7.70 16.37
N MET A 161 -0.46 6.99 16.62
CA MET A 161 -0.90 5.89 15.74
C MET A 161 -1.34 6.40 14.36
N ASN A 162 -2.01 7.55 14.28
CA ASN A 162 -2.41 8.14 13.01
C ASN A 162 -1.19 8.68 12.25
N GLU A 163 -0.20 9.28 12.92
CA GLU A 163 1.07 9.70 12.30
C GLU A 163 1.84 8.53 11.68
N GLU A 164 1.91 7.38 12.36
CA GLU A 164 2.52 6.15 11.80
C GLU A 164 1.76 5.65 10.57
N LYS A 165 0.42 5.58 10.64
CA LYS A 165 -0.42 5.17 9.51
C LYS A 165 -0.27 6.12 8.31
N ILE A 166 -0.23 7.43 8.54
CA ILE A 166 0.00 8.44 7.49
C ILE A 166 1.37 8.22 6.84
N LYS A 167 2.43 7.95 7.62
CA LYS A 167 3.76 7.64 7.08
C LYS A 167 3.75 6.40 6.21
N ASP A 168 3.14 5.31 6.67
CA ASP A 168 3.06 4.06 5.92
C ASP A 168 2.30 4.22 4.61
N GLU A 169 1.13 4.87 4.65
CA GLU A 169 0.37 5.17 3.44
C GLU A 169 1.13 6.11 2.50
N THR A 170 1.86 7.10 3.04
CA THR A 170 2.70 7.99 2.22
C THR A 170 3.81 7.23 1.48
N ILE A 171 4.42 6.23 2.12
CA ILE A 171 5.43 5.37 1.49
C ILE A 171 4.79 4.52 0.39
N LYS A 172 3.64 3.91 0.66
CA LYS A 172 2.88 3.14 -0.35
C LYS A 172 2.50 4.00 -1.55
N ALA A 173 2.00 5.20 -1.33
CA ALA A 173 1.63 6.14 -2.39
C ALA A 173 2.83 6.49 -3.28
N LYS A 174 4.02 6.73 -2.69
CA LYS A 174 5.25 6.98 -3.46
C LYS A 174 5.68 5.77 -4.29
N ASP A 175 5.63 4.57 -3.74
CA ASP A 175 5.97 3.33 -4.46
C ASP A 175 5.00 3.07 -5.63
N LEU A 176 3.69 3.22 -5.40
CA LEU A 176 2.67 3.10 -6.44
C LEU A 176 2.89 4.12 -7.57
N LYS A 177 3.21 5.38 -7.23
CA LYS A 177 3.49 6.42 -8.21
C LYS A 177 4.72 6.09 -9.06
N TRP A 178 5.80 5.62 -8.43
CA TRP A 178 7.00 5.16 -9.15
C TRP A 178 6.70 3.98 -10.09
N LYS A 179 5.89 3.00 -9.64
CA LYS A 179 5.45 1.86 -10.48
C LYS A 179 4.64 2.32 -11.69
N ILE A 180 3.72 3.28 -11.50
CA ILE A 180 2.92 3.86 -12.58
C ILE A 180 3.81 4.55 -13.61
N ASP A 181 4.75 5.40 -13.17
CA ASP A 181 5.63 6.14 -14.08
C ASP A 181 6.54 5.18 -14.89
N ASN A 182 7.04 4.12 -14.25
CA ASN A 182 7.83 3.10 -14.94
C ASN A 182 7.00 2.35 -16.00
N LEU A 183 5.76 1.97 -15.67
CA LEU A 183 4.86 1.33 -16.63
C LEU A 183 4.45 2.27 -17.77
N LYS A 184 4.28 3.57 -17.52
CA LYS A 184 4.03 4.59 -18.56
C LYS A 184 5.18 4.66 -19.56
N ASN A 185 6.42 4.62 -19.08
CA ASN A 185 7.61 4.57 -19.95
C ASN A 185 7.64 3.27 -20.78
N ASN A 186 7.35 2.12 -20.17
CA ASN A 186 7.29 0.85 -20.91
C ASN A 186 6.20 0.87 -21.99
N ILE A 187 5.02 1.44 -21.71
CA ILE A 187 3.95 1.58 -22.72
C ILE A 187 4.41 2.45 -23.89
N LYS A 188 5.14 3.54 -23.62
CA LYS A 188 5.71 4.38 -24.68
C LYS A 188 6.67 3.58 -25.57
N GLN A 189 7.59 2.83 -24.96
CA GLN A 189 8.51 1.95 -25.68
C GLN A 189 7.77 0.90 -26.51
N TYR A 190 6.77 0.22 -25.93
CA TYR A 190 5.97 -0.76 -26.67
C TYR A 190 5.20 -0.15 -27.83
N ASN A 191 4.67 1.08 -27.71
CA ASN A 191 4.01 1.76 -28.81
C ASN A 191 4.97 2.11 -29.95
N ASP A 192 6.19 2.56 -29.62
CA ASP A 192 7.22 2.85 -30.61
C ASP A 192 7.63 1.57 -31.36
N GLU A 193 7.86 0.46 -30.65
CA GLU A 193 8.14 -0.85 -31.24
C GLU A 193 6.98 -1.36 -32.10
N ILE A 194 5.73 -1.24 -31.64
CA ILE A 194 4.54 -1.64 -32.41
C ILE A 194 4.46 -0.86 -33.73
N ASN A 195 4.77 0.43 -33.71
CA ASN A 195 4.75 1.27 -34.92
C ASN A 195 5.81 0.83 -35.93
N GLU A 196 7.03 0.55 -35.49
CA GLU A 196 8.08 0.03 -36.36
C GLU A 196 7.74 -1.34 -36.95
N VAL A 197 7.23 -2.25 -36.12
CA VAL A 197 6.84 -3.60 -36.55
C VAL A 197 5.65 -3.54 -37.51
N ASN A 198 4.67 -2.66 -37.28
CA ASN A 198 3.56 -2.43 -38.22
C ASN A 198 4.03 -1.95 -39.59
N LYS A 199 5.03 -1.06 -39.63
CA LYS A 199 5.60 -0.59 -40.90
C LYS A 199 6.22 -1.75 -41.68
N LYS A 200 7.04 -2.58 -41.01
CA LYS A 200 7.63 -3.79 -41.60
C LYS A 200 6.56 -4.79 -42.05
N PHE A 201 5.52 -4.99 -41.24
CA PHE A 201 4.39 -5.85 -41.58
C PHE A 201 3.72 -5.42 -42.90
N LEU A 202 3.45 -4.12 -43.05
CA LEU A 202 2.83 -3.59 -44.27
C LEU A 202 3.74 -3.75 -45.50
N GLU A 203 5.04 -3.48 -45.34
CA GLU A 203 6.03 -3.67 -46.41
C GLU A 203 6.12 -5.12 -46.88
N VAL A 204 6.19 -6.08 -45.95
CA VAL A 204 6.23 -7.52 -46.27
C VAL A 204 4.91 -7.97 -46.91
N ARG A 205 3.77 -7.51 -46.38
CA ARG A 205 2.45 -7.84 -46.91
C ARG A 205 2.24 -7.33 -48.33
N ASN A 206 2.68 -6.11 -48.64
CA ASN A 206 2.58 -5.55 -49.99
C ASN A 206 3.43 -6.37 -50.97
N LYS A 207 4.69 -6.64 -50.63
CA LYS A 207 5.57 -7.50 -51.45
C LYS A 207 4.97 -8.89 -51.68
N LEU A 208 4.36 -9.48 -50.66
CA LEU A 208 3.70 -10.78 -50.78
C LEU A 208 2.55 -10.72 -51.78
N ASN A 209 1.73 -9.67 -51.73
CA ASN A 209 0.63 -9.50 -52.69
C ASN A 209 1.15 -9.31 -54.13
N ASP A 210 2.22 -8.55 -54.31
CA ASP A 210 2.84 -8.33 -55.62
C ASP A 210 3.36 -9.65 -56.21
N LEU A 211 4.09 -10.45 -55.42
CA LEU A 211 4.60 -11.76 -55.85
C LEU A 211 3.46 -12.73 -56.21
N VAL A 212 2.38 -12.75 -55.42
CA VAL A 212 1.21 -13.57 -55.70
C VAL A 212 0.51 -13.12 -56.99
N SER A 213 0.43 -11.81 -57.25
CA SER A 213 -0.12 -11.28 -58.50
C SER A 213 0.69 -11.73 -59.70
N ILE A 214 2.02 -11.54 -59.66
CA ILE A 214 2.94 -11.94 -60.74
C ILE A 214 2.81 -13.43 -61.05
N LYS A 215 2.79 -14.28 -60.02
CA LYS A 215 2.61 -15.73 -60.19
C LYS A 215 1.27 -16.06 -60.86
N ASN A 216 0.18 -15.41 -60.44
CA ASN A 216 -1.13 -15.65 -61.02
C ASN A 216 -1.19 -15.23 -62.50
N ASP A 217 -0.53 -14.12 -62.86
CA ASP A 217 -0.44 -13.66 -64.24
C ASP A 217 0.34 -14.67 -65.10
N ASN A 218 1.48 -15.18 -64.60
CA ASN A 218 2.21 -16.27 -65.25
C ASN A 218 1.36 -17.54 -65.39
N ASP A 219 0.59 -17.94 -64.36
CA ASP A 219 -0.30 -19.10 -64.41
C ASP A 219 -1.41 -18.94 -65.47
N ILE A 220 -1.87 -17.71 -65.72
CA ILE A 220 -2.81 -17.40 -66.80
C ILE A 220 -2.11 -17.51 -68.16
N GLU A 221 -0.90 -16.96 -68.28
CA GLU A 221 -0.13 -17.00 -69.51
C GLU A 221 0.25 -18.44 -69.91
N ILE A 222 0.70 -19.26 -68.96
CA ILE A 222 0.96 -20.70 -69.17
C ILE A 222 -0.30 -21.38 -69.72
N ARG A 223 -1.46 -21.17 -69.08
CA ARG A 223 -2.74 -21.76 -69.54
C ARG A 223 -3.12 -21.32 -70.96
N ASN A 224 -2.84 -20.07 -71.32
CA ASN A 224 -3.09 -19.57 -72.67
C ASN A 224 -2.16 -20.22 -73.70
N LYS A 225 -0.85 -20.29 -73.42
CA LYS A 225 0.12 -20.97 -74.30
C LYS A 225 -0.16 -22.47 -74.41
N GLU A 226 -0.57 -23.13 -73.33
CA GLU A 226 -1.01 -24.53 -73.35
C GLU A 226 -2.23 -24.74 -74.25
N LYS A 227 -3.20 -23.81 -74.21
CA LYS A 227 -4.39 -23.86 -75.06
C LYS A 227 -4.00 -23.68 -76.54
N GLU A 228 -3.09 -22.76 -76.84
CA GLU A 228 -2.53 -22.58 -78.18
C GLU A 228 -1.83 -23.85 -78.67
N LEU A 229 -0.98 -24.45 -77.84
CA LEU A 229 -0.29 -25.71 -78.13
C LEU A 229 -1.25 -26.88 -78.39
N ARG A 230 -2.37 -26.96 -77.66
CA ARG A 230 -3.43 -27.95 -77.92
C ARG A 230 -4.12 -27.71 -79.27
N GLY A 231 -4.32 -26.44 -79.65
CA GLY A 231 -4.91 -26.03 -80.92
C GLY A 231 -4.08 -26.41 -82.15
N LEU A 232 -2.74 -26.51 -82.01
CA LEU A 232 -1.82 -26.91 -83.08
C LEU A 232 -1.90 -28.42 -83.43
N ASN A 233 -2.77 -29.23 -82.80
CA ASN A 233 -2.78 -30.70 -82.91
C ASN A 233 -1.40 -31.35 -82.66
N PHE A 234 -0.46 -30.64 -82.04
CA PHE A 234 0.90 -31.12 -81.84
C PHE A 234 0.96 -32.27 -80.83
N ARG A 235 0.09 -32.25 -79.81
CA ARG A 235 -0.03 -33.34 -78.83
C ARG A 235 -0.48 -34.67 -79.44
N SER A 236 -1.05 -34.69 -80.65
CA SER A 236 -1.39 -35.93 -81.38
C SER A 236 -0.20 -36.59 -82.07
N ASN A 237 0.96 -35.92 -82.19
CA ASN A 237 2.09 -36.40 -83.01
C ASN A 237 3.37 -36.75 -82.22
N ILE A 238 3.44 -36.53 -80.90
CA ILE A 238 4.54 -37.12 -80.11
C ILE A 238 4.28 -38.62 -80.06
N SER A 239 5.06 -39.37 -80.84
CA SER A 239 4.91 -40.82 -80.92
C SER A 239 4.95 -41.43 -79.51
N PRO A 240 4.12 -42.44 -79.21
CA PRO A 240 4.17 -43.17 -77.94
C PRO A 240 5.58 -43.62 -77.57
N ALA A 241 6.43 -43.88 -78.57
CA ALA A 241 7.85 -44.15 -78.40
C ALA A 241 8.64 -42.99 -77.79
N LEU A 242 8.48 -41.74 -78.25
CA LEU A 242 9.19 -40.59 -77.67
C LEU A 242 8.77 -40.33 -76.22
N ARG A 243 7.51 -40.60 -75.87
CA ARG A 243 7.03 -40.47 -74.48
C ARG A 243 7.76 -41.45 -73.55
N GLU A 244 7.85 -42.72 -73.97
CA GLU A 244 8.58 -43.74 -73.22
C GLU A 244 10.06 -43.39 -73.06
N ILE A 245 10.71 -42.87 -74.10
CA ILE A 245 12.10 -42.41 -73.99
C ILE A 245 12.25 -41.27 -72.99
N ASN A 246 11.35 -40.27 -72.99
CA ASN A 246 11.42 -39.19 -72.00
C ASN A 246 11.29 -39.73 -70.55
N THR A 247 10.44 -40.75 -70.31
CA THR A 247 10.37 -41.41 -69.00
C THR A 247 11.66 -42.14 -68.66
N MET A 248 12.26 -42.86 -69.61
CA MET A 248 13.53 -43.55 -69.40
C MET A 248 14.71 -42.59 -69.16
N MET A 249 14.65 -41.35 -69.64
CA MET A 249 15.67 -40.31 -69.40
C MET A 249 15.75 -39.89 -67.92
N GLU A 250 14.66 -40.04 -67.15
CA GLU A 250 14.68 -39.77 -65.71
C GLU A 250 15.53 -40.79 -64.94
N ASP A 251 15.57 -42.04 -65.44
CA ASP A 251 16.27 -43.16 -64.80
C ASP A 251 17.67 -43.43 -65.37
N ASP A 252 17.94 -43.06 -66.63
CA ASP A 252 19.17 -43.40 -67.35
C ASP A 252 19.84 -42.17 -67.99
N ARG A 253 20.93 -41.72 -67.36
CA ARG A 253 21.74 -40.57 -67.82
C ARG A 253 22.46 -40.82 -69.15
N GLY A 254 22.47 -42.04 -69.67
CA GLY A 254 23.01 -42.36 -70.99
C GLY A 254 22.09 -41.92 -72.14
N ILE A 255 20.84 -41.52 -71.85
CA ILE A 255 19.89 -41.03 -72.84
C ILE A 255 19.86 -39.50 -72.80
N TYR A 256 20.43 -38.85 -73.81
CA TYR A 256 20.46 -37.39 -73.89
C TYR A 256 19.15 -36.81 -74.45
N GLY A 257 18.44 -37.58 -75.28
CA GLY A 257 17.14 -37.20 -75.82
C GLY A 257 17.16 -36.90 -77.33
N PRO A 258 16.02 -36.48 -77.90
CA PRO A 258 15.90 -36.20 -79.33
C PRO A 258 16.75 -34.98 -79.73
N LEU A 259 17.34 -35.02 -80.94
CA LEU A 259 18.25 -33.99 -81.41
C LEU A 259 17.63 -32.58 -81.41
N ASN A 260 16.33 -32.44 -81.67
CA ASN A 260 15.63 -31.16 -81.63
C ASN A 260 15.66 -30.43 -80.28
N LYS A 261 15.89 -31.14 -79.16
CA LYS A 261 16.06 -30.56 -77.82
C LYS A 261 17.52 -30.24 -77.48
N LEU A 262 18.47 -30.71 -78.28
CA LEU A 262 19.91 -30.61 -78.02
C LEU A 262 20.59 -29.52 -78.86
N ILE A 263 19.80 -28.80 -79.67
CA ILE A 263 20.27 -27.79 -80.59
C ILE A 263 19.46 -26.50 -80.47
N GLU A 264 20.11 -25.37 -80.69
CA GLU A 264 19.48 -24.05 -80.76
C GLU A 264 19.81 -23.37 -82.08
N TYR A 265 18.89 -22.57 -82.61
CA TYR A 265 19.07 -21.88 -83.88
C TYR A 265 18.25 -20.61 -83.95
N LYS A 266 18.64 -19.69 -84.84
CA LYS A 266 17.88 -18.46 -85.10
C LYS A 266 16.62 -18.76 -85.91
N ASP A 267 15.56 -18.02 -85.62
CA ASP A 267 14.25 -18.18 -86.26
C ASP A 267 14.28 -18.03 -87.78
N GLU A 268 15.19 -17.20 -88.30
CA GLU A 268 15.40 -16.99 -89.74
C GLU A 268 15.83 -18.27 -90.48
N TYR A 269 16.45 -19.23 -89.79
CA TYR A 269 16.90 -20.50 -90.36
C TYR A 269 16.04 -21.69 -89.96
N ALA A 270 15.01 -21.50 -89.13
CA ALA A 270 14.25 -22.58 -88.51
C ALA A 270 13.70 -23.58 -89.53
N ASN A 271 13.07 -23.08 -90.61
CA ASN A 271 12.50 -23.91 -91.65
C ASN A 271 13.57 -24.73 -92.38
N ALA A 272 14.65 -24.07 -92.82
CA ALA A 272 15.75 -24.74 -93.50
C ALA A 272 16.41 -25.81 -92.63
N ILE A 273 16.60 -25.54 -91.33
CA ILE A 273 17.18 -26.49 -90.38
C ILE A 273 16.26 -27.70 -90.17
N MET A 274 14.96 -27.47 -89.95
CA MET A 274 13.98 -28.54 -89.76
C MET A 274 13.92 -29.46 -90.99
N VAL A 275 13.84 -28.89 -92.20
CA VAL A 275 13.79 -29.70 -93.42
C VAL A 275 15.15 -30.34 -93.74
N ALA A 276 16.26 -29.66 -93.47
CA ALA A 276 17.60 -30.21 -93.67
C ALA A 276 17.82 -31.49 -92.86
N ALA A 277 17.45 -31.51 -91.58
CA ALA A 277 17.50 -32.73 -90.77
C ALA A 277 16.39 -33.73 -91.17
N GLY A 278 15.21 -33.23 -91.54
CA GLY A 278 14.04 -34.05 -91.83
C GLY A 278 13.73 -35.01 -90.68
N GLY A 279 13.45 -36.28 -91.01
CA GLY A 279 13.20 -37.31 -90.00
C GLY A 279 14.35 -37.55 -89.02
N ARG A 280 15.59 -37.10 -89.32
CA ARG A 280 16.73 -37.22 -88.41
C ARG A 280 16.61 -36.29 -87.21
N MET A 281 15.84 -35.21 -87.32
CA MET A 281 15.61 -34.22 -86.26
C MET A 281 15.04 -34.86 -84.97
N ASN A 282 14.25 -35.92 -85.12
CA ASN A 282 13.63 -36.67 -84.02
C ASN A 282 14.45 -37.92 -83.61
N SER A 283 15.70 -38.05 -84.07
CA SER A 283 16.58 -39.14 -83.65
C SER A 283 17.06 -38.90 -82.22
N VAL A 284 17.05 -39.95 -81.40
CA VAL A 284 17.44 -39.89 -79.99
C VAL A 284 18.94 -40.11 -79.86
N VAL A 285 19.64 -39.13 -79.30
CA VAL A 285 21.07 -39.20 -79.03
C VAL A 285 21.30 -39.92 -77.70
N VAL A 286 22.21 -40.90 -77.71
CA VAL A 286 22.58 -41.70 -76.54
C VAL A 286 24.10 -41.86 -76.46
N ASP A 287 24.60 -42.14 -75.27
CA ASP A 287 26.04 -42.31 -75.01
C ASP A 287 26.64 -43.51 -75.77
N THR A 288 25.95 -44.66 -75.74
CA THR A 288 26.45 -45.93 -76.25
C THR A 288 25.42 -46.74 -77.03
N ASP A 289 25.89 -47.66 -77.88
CA ASP A 289 25.05 -48.64 -78.58
C ASP A 289 24.31 -49.58 -77.62
N PHE A 290 24.85 -49.82 -76.42
CA PHE A 290 24.18 -50.58 -75.36
C PHE A 290 22.92 -49.85 -74.86
N THR A 291 23.02 -48.55 -74.60
CA THR A 291 21.88 -47.71 -74.19
C THR A 291 20.83 -47.64 -75.31
N ALA A 292 21.26 -47.54 -76.57
CA ALA A 292 20.35 -47.62 -77.72
C ALA A 292 19.60 -48.96 -77.76
N GLN A 293 20.30 -50.07 -77.55
CA GLN A 293 19.70 -51.41 -77.53
C GLN A 293 18.65 -51.54 -76.42
N LYS A 294 18.95 -51.04 -75.21
CA LYS A 294 18.01 -51.02 -74.07
C LYS A 294 16.73 -50.25 -74.42
N CYS A 295 16.88 -49.06 -75.00
CA CYS A 295 15.74 -48.25 -75.47
C CYS A 295 14.91 -48.99 -76.53
N ILE A 296 15.56 -49.60 -77.53
CA ILE A 296 14.88 -50.37 -78.58
C ILE A 296 14.11 -51.55 -77.99
N GLN A 297 14.67 -52.25 -77.00
CA GLN A 297 14.00 -53.37 -76.33
C GLN A 297 12.76 -52.90 -75.56
N ALA A 298 12.83 -51.76 -74.86
CA ALA A 298 11.69 -51.15 -74.18
C ALA A 298 10.58 -50.77 -75.16
N LEU A 299 10.92 -50.15 -76.30
CA LEU A 299 9.94 -49.81 -77.33
C LEU A 299 9.28 -51.05 -77.95
N LYS A 300 10.05 -52.13 -78.18
CA LYS A 300 9.54 -53.39 -78.72
C LYS A 300 8.62 -54.12 -77.75
N SER A 301 8.99 -54.24 -76.48
CA SER A 301 8.19 -54.94 -75.47
C SER A 301 6.83 -54.27 -75.26
N LYS A 302 6.79 -52.94 -75.33
CA LYS A 302 5.59 -52.12 -75.18
C LYS A 302 4.86 -51.81 -76.50
N LYS A 303 5.40 -52.25 -77.65
CA LYS A 303 4.87 -52.01 -79.01
C LYS A 303 4.60 -50.52 -79.33
N LEU A 304 5.52 -49.64 -78.93
CA LEU A 304 5.31 -48.18 -78.96
C LEU A 304 5.72 -47.49 -80.28
N GLY A 305 6.15 -48.27 -81.28
CA GLY A 305 6.59 -47.78 -82.57
C GLY A 305 8.11 -47.87 -82.75
N ARG A 306 8.66 -47.04 -83.65
CA ARG A 306 10.06 -47.08 -84.05
C ARG A 306 10.68 -45.69 -83.92
N LEU A 307 11.88 -45.64 -83.35
CA LEU A 307 12.74 -44.46 -83.32
C LEU A 307 14.12 -44.80 -83.89
N THR A 308 14.82 -43.75 -84.32
CA THR A 308 16.23 -43.82 -84.71
C THR A 308 17.07 -43.38 -83.52
N PHE A 309 18.13 -44.13 -83.19
CA PHE A 309 19.04 -43.80 -82.10
C PHE A 309 20.43 -43.49 -82.67
N ILE A 310 21.10 -42.49 -82.09
CA ILE A 310 22.44 -42.05 -82.46
C ILE A 310 23.39 -42.35 -81.29
N PRO A 311 24.06 -43.51 -81.29
CA PRO A 311 25.05 -43.84 -80.26
C PRO A 311 26.37 -43.09 -80.52
N LEU A 312 26.73 -42.15 -79.63
CA LEU A 312 27.89 -41.27 -79.79
C LEU A 312 29.24 -42.03 -79.84
N ASN A 313 29.31 -43.19 -79.19
CA ASN A 313 30.49 -44.06 -79.20
C ASN A 313 30.72 -44.79 -80.55
N LYS A 314 29.68 -44.97 -81.38
CA LYS A 314 29.74 -45.77 -82.63
C LYS A 314 29.40 -45.00 -83.90
N ILE A 315 28.72 -43.86 -83.79
CA ILE A 315 28.26 -43.13 -84.97
C ILE A 315 29.43 -42.70 -85.85
N ILE A 316 29.32 -42.97 -87.15
CA ILE A 316 30.29 -42.57 -88.17
C ILE A 316 29.66 -41.47 -89.00
N THR A 317 30.39 -40.37 -89.16
CA THR A 317 29.98 -39.23 -89.96
C THR A 317 30.91 -39.10 -91.16
N PRO A 318 30.39 -39.07 -92.40
CA PRO A 318 31.22 -38.86 -93.59
C PRO A 318 32.02 -37.56 -93.53
N ASN A 319 33.12 -37.51 -94.28
CA ASN A 319 33.82 -36.25 -94.54
C ASN A 319 32.98 -35.36 -95.48
N ASP A 320 33.19 -34.05 -95.37
CA ASP A 320 32.53 -33.10 -96.26
C ASP A 320 32.98 -33.33 -97.70
N ARG A 321 32.03 -33.28 -98.64
CA ARG A 321 32.38 -33.37 -100.05
C ARG A 321 33.08 -32.11 -100.50
N GLN A 322 34.10 -32.26 -101.36
CA GLN A 322 34.90 -31.14 -101.86
C GLN A 322 34.03 -30.03 -102.47
N LYS A 323 33.03 -30.40 -103.27
CA LYS A 323 32.08 -29.44 -103.87
C LYS A 323 31.32 -28.63 -102.82
N ALA A 324 31.03 -29.22 -101.66
CA ALA A 324 30.35 -28.51 -100.58
C ALA A 324 31.27 -27.43 -99.98
N VAL A 325 32.52 -27.80 -99.68
CA VAL A 325 33.55 -26.87 -99.17
C VAL A 325 33.81 -25.72 -100.15
N GLU A 326 33.87 -26.03 -101.45
CA GLU A 326 34.07 -25.03 -102.51
C GLU A 326 32.94 -24.00 -102.54
N LEU A 327 31.68 -24.42 -102.45
CA LEU A 327 30.51 -23.52 -102.50
C LEU A 327 30.42 -22.57 -101.31
N VAL A 328 30.80 -23.03 -100.12
CA VAL A 328 30.86 -22.15 -98.94
C VAL A 328 32.04 -21.19 -99.06
N SER A 329 33.20 -21.66 -99.53
CA SER A 329 34.40 -20.83 -99.70
C SER A 329 34.24 -19.75 -100.78
N SER A 330 33.52 -20.05 -101.86
CA SER A 330 33.23 -19.09 -102.94
C SER A 330 32.13 -18.09 -102.60
N HIS A 331 31.50 -18.19 -101.42
CA HIS A 331 30.35 -17.39 -100.99
C HIS A 331 29.13 -17.53 -101.92
N ASP A 332 29.09 -18.59 -102.73
CA ASP A 332 27.91 -18.94 -103.53
C ASP A 332 26.80 -19.55 -102.67
N ALA A 333 27.14 -20.00 -101.46
CA ALA A 333 26.25 -20.45 -100.42
C ALA A 333 26.35 -19.58 -99.15
N ILE A 334 25.33 -19.65 -98.29
CA ILE A 334 25.31 -18.95 -97.00
C ILE A 334 26.34 -19.59 -96.06
N ASP A 335 26.14 -20.86 -95.72
CA ASP A 335 27.09 -21.67 -94.93
C ASP A 335 26.65 -23.14 -94.93
N PHE A 336 27.39 -24.02 -94.27
CA PHE A 336 26.88 -25.31 -93.83
C PHE A 336 25.77 -25.12 -92.78
N VAL A 337 24.69 -25.90 -92.89
CA VAL A 337 23.56 -25.81 -91.95
C VAL A 337 24.01 -26.02 -90.49
N ARG A 338 24.95 -26.94 -90.27
CA ARG A 338 25.49 -27.24 -88.93
C ARG A 338 26.23 -26.05 -88.28
N ASN A 339 26.72 -25.09 -89.06
CA ASN A 339 27.41 -23.91 -88.55
C ASN A 339 26.43 -22.83 -88.07
N LEU A 340 25.17 -22.94 -88.46
CA LEU A 340 24.09 -22.01 -88.10
C LEU A 340 23.29 -22.49 -86.87
N ILE A 341 23.81 -23.51 -86.19
CA ILE A 341 23.18 -24.19 -85.06
C ILE A 341 24.17 -24.18 -83.89
N ASN A 342 23.67 -23.82 -82.71
CA ASN A 342 24.40 -23.89 -81.45
C ASN A 342 24.08 -25.22 -80.74
N TYR A 343 25.11 -25.90 -80.24
CA TYR A 343 24.99 -27.17 -79.53
C TYR A 343 26.23 -27.42 -78.67
N ASP A 344 26.12 -28.29 -77.67
CA ASP A 344 27.28 -28.74 -76.89
C ASP A 344 28.21 -29.59 -77.77
N SER A 345 29.52 -29.32 -77.71
CA SER A 345 30.57 -30.07 -78.42
C SER A 345 30.45 -31.61 -78.32
N MET A 346 29.91 -32.14 -77.22
CA MET A 346 29.69 -33.57 -77.07
C MET A 346 28.71 -34.15 -78.12
N PHE A 347 27.83 -33.32 -78.67
CA PHE A 347 26.83 -33.69 -79.67
C PHE A 347 27.27 -33.44 -81.11
N GLU A 348 28.52 -33.01 -81.35
CA GLU A 348 29.04 -32.70 -82.69
C GLU A 348 28.82 -33.82 -83.69
N LYS A 349 29.09 -35.08 -83.29
CA LYS A 349 28.86 -36.24 -84.17
C LYS A 349 27.38 -36.45 -84.51
N ALA A 350 26.47 -36.16 -83.59
CA ALA A 350 25.04 -36.30 -83.82
C ALA A 350 24.51 -35.20 -84.75
N VAL A 351 24.97 -33.97 -84.56
CA VAL A 351 24.68 -32.84 -85.46
C VAL A 351 25.24 -33.13 -86.85
N LYS A 352 26.49 -33.55 -86.96
CA LYS A 352 27.11 -33.91 -88.24
C LYS A 352 26.44 -35.12 -88.90
N TYR A 353 25.89 -36.08 -88.14
CA TYR A 353 25.05 -37.14 -88.69
C TYR A 353 23.74 -36.61 -89.29
N ALA A 354 23.07 -35.70 -88.57
CA ALA A 354 21.78 -35.18 -89.01
C ALA A 354 21.91 -34.29 -90.24
N PHE A 355 22.83 -33.33 -90.20
CA PHE A 355 22.98 -32.30 -91.23
C PHE A 355 24.06 -32.62 -92.26
N GLY A 356 25.03 -33.47 -91.95
CA GLY A 356 26.12 -33.82 -92.86
C GLY A 356 26.87 -32.60 -93.38
N ASP A 357 27.12 -32.61 -94.68
CA ASP A 357 27.65 -31.50 -95.46
C ASP A 357 26.54 -30.76 -96.22
N THR A 358 25.35 -30.68 -95.63
CA THR A 358 24.23 -29.90 -96.19
C THR A 358 24.54 -28.43 -96.13
N ILE A 359 24.38 -27.76 -97.26
CA ILE A 359 24.62 -26.34 -97.43
C ILE A 359 23.30 -25.58 -97.46
N LEU A 360 23.28 -24.40 -96.83
CA LEU A 360 22.18 -23.45 -96.92
C LEU A 360 22.39 -22.48 -98.09
N MET A 361 21.37 -22.32 -98.92
CA MET A 361 21.27 -21.29 -99.96
C MET A 361 20.00 -20.46 -99.78
N ASP A 362 19.94 -19.30 -100.42
CA ASP A 362 18.80 -18.39 -100.36
C ASP A 362 17.57 -18.91 -101.12
N THR A 363 17.77 -19.39 -102.35
CA THR A 363 16.72 -19.64 -103.34
C THR A 363 16.93 -20.95 -104.10
N ILE A 364 15.83 -21.56 -104.54
CA ILE A 364 15.86 -22.83 -105.28
C ILE A 364 16.48 -22.66 -106.67
N GLU A 365 16.31 -21.49 -107.30
CA GLU A 365 16.88 -21.14 -108.61
C GLU A 365 18.41 -21.14 -108.57
N ARG A 366 19.00 -20.61 -107.49
CA ARG A 366 20.45 -20.65 -107.26
C ARG A 366 20.90 -22.07 -106.92
N ALA A 367 20.20 -22.75 -106.01
CA ALA A 367 20.53 -24.12 -105.61
C ALA A 367 20.57 -25.10 -106.79
N ARG A 368 19.64 -24.99 -107.75
CA ARG A 368 19.57 -25.86 -108.93
C ARG A 368 20.85 -25.86 -109.77
N LYS A 369 21.56 -24.73 -109.85
CA LYS A 369 22.82 -24.63 -110.60
C LYS A 369 23.93 -25.52 -110.03
N HIS A 370 23.81 -25.91 -108.76
CA HIS A 370 24.83 -26.65 -108.03
C HIS A 370 24.37 -28.06 -107.62
N MET A 371 23.15 -28.48 -107.95
CA MET A 371 22.45 -29.65 -107.40
C MET A 371 23.19 -31.00 -107.45
N THR A 372 24.10 -31.21 -108.40
CA THR A 372 24.80 -32.49 -108.55
C THR A 372 25.92 -32.64 -107.52
N GLY A 373 25.93 -33.73 -106.74
CA GLY A 373 27.07 -34.09 -105.90
C GLY A 373 27.23 -33.30 -104.60
N VAL A 374 26.27 -32.43 -104.26
CA VAL A 374 26.19 -31.71 -102.97
C VAL A 374 24.74 -31.67 -102.49
N ARG A 375 24.51 -31.68 -101.17
CA ARG A 375 23.16 -31.58 -100.61
C ARG A 375 22.91 -30.12 -100.25
N ILE A 376 21.83 -29.54 -100.76
CA ILE A 376 21.50 -28.12 -100.56
C ILE A 376 20.11 -28.02 -99.95
N VAL A 377 19.93 -27.09 -99.02
CA VAL A 377 18.63 -26.65 -98.52
C VAL A 377 18.47 -25.15 -98.76
N THR A 378 17.27 -24.69 -99.11
CA THR A 378 16.97 -23.26 -99.26
C THR A 378 16.41 -22.68 -97.96
N LEU A 379 16.44 -21.35 -97.80
CA LEU A 379 15.75 -20.65 -96.69
C LEU A 379 14.24 -20.98 -96.65
N ALA A 380 13.64 -21.21 -97.81
CA ALA A 380 12.24 -21.61 -97.95
C ALA A 380 11.97 -23.09 -97.56
N GLY A 381 13.01 -23.87 -97.28
CA GLY A 381 12.88 -25.27 -96.86
C GLY A 381 12.80 -26.26 -98.02
N ASP A 382 13.28 -25.91 -99.22
CA ASP A 382 13.41 -26.86 -100.33
C ASP A 382 14.76 -27.59 -100.23
N VAL A 383 14.77 -28.89 -100.45
CA VAL A 383 15.98 -29.73 -100.39
C VAL A 383 16.31 -30.28 -101.76
N LEU A 384 17.56 -30.09 -102.17
CA LEU A 384 18.16 -30.73 -103.34
C LEU A 384 19.16 -31.78 -102.85
N ASP A 385 18.86 -33.03 -103.13
CA ASP A 385 19.68 -34.17 -102.77
C ASP A 385 20.81 -34.36 -103.78
N PRO A 386 21.98 -34.87 -103.36
CA PRO A 386 23.11 -35.11 -104.26
C PRO A 386 22.80 -36.05 -105.42
N SER A 387 21.82 -36.93 -105.23
CA SER A 387 21.29 -37.84 -106.26
C SER A 387 20.53 -37.12 -107.38
N GLY A 388 20.25 -35.82 -107.23
CA GLY A 388 19.42 -35.03 -108.13
C GLY A 388 17.93 -35.03 -107.76
N ALA A 389 17.54 -35.72 -106.68
CA ALA A 389 16.17 -35.62 -106.17
C ALA A 389 15.92 -34.23 -105.56
N MET A 390 14.73 -33.68 -105.78
CA MET A 390 14.30 -32.40 -105.22
C MET A 390 13.04 -32.61 -104.40
N THR A 391 13.02 -32.06 -103.18
CA THR A 391 11.91 -32.11 -102.24
C THR A 391 11.53 -30.69 -101.87
N GLY A 392 10.28 -30.30 -102.06
CA GLY A 392 9.79 -28.97 -101.73
C GLY A 392 8.28 -28.95 -101.56
N GLY A 393 7.74 -27.88 -100.98
CA GLY A 393 6.31 -27.71 -100.73
C GLY A 393 6.01 -26.84 -99.51
N SER A 394 4.73 -26.58 -99.26
CA SER A 394 4.29 -25.80 -98.09
C SER A 394 4.23 -26.69 -96.85
N VAL A 395 5.19 -26.51 -95.94
CA VAL A 395 5.17 -27.15 -94.62
C VAL A 395 4.29 -26.32 -93.69
N LYS A 396 3.30 -26.94 -93.03
CA LYS A 396 2.66 -26.31 -91.87
C LYS A 396 3.69 -26.28 -90.75
N ASN A 397 4.16 -25.08 -90.40
CA ASN A 397 5.20 -24.86 -89.36
C ASN A 397 4.71 -25.13 -87.93
N ASP A 398 3.71 -26.00 -87.75
CA ASP A 398 3.10 -26.34 -86.46
C ASP A 398 4.14 -26.94 -85.50
N GLU A 399 5.15 -27.65 -86.01
CA GLU A 399 6.25 -28.22 -85.19
C GLU A 399 7.21 -27.14 -84.66
N VAL A 400 7.53 -26.12 -85.47
CA VAL A 400 8.38 -24.98 -85.03
C VAL A 400 7.64 -24.13 -84.00
N LEU A 401 6.37 -23.81 -84.26
CA LEU A 401 5.52 -23.07 -83.33
C LEU A 401 5.31 -23.82 -82.01
N ALA A 402 5.07 -25.13 -82.08
CA ALA A 402 4.91 -25.96 -80.89
C ALA A 402 6.18 -26.01 -80.02
N ASN A 403 7.36 -26.15 -80.62
CA ASN A 403 8.62 -26.14 -79.87
C ASN A 403 8.86 -24.80 -79.17
N ARG A 404 8.52 -23.67 -79.82
CA ARG A 404 8.59 -22.34 -79.20
C ARG A 404 7.64 -22.22 -78.00
N LEU A 405 6.40 -22.67 -78.16
CA LEU A 405 5.41 -22.66 -77.06
C LEU A 405 5.84 -23.55 -75.89
N ILE A 406 6.40 -24.73 -76.16
CA ILE A 406 6.92 -25.63 -75.12
C ILE A 406 8.05 -24.98 -74.34
N LYS A 407 9.02 -24.34 -75.02
CA LYS A 407 10.13 -23.63 -74.37
C LYS A 407 9.60 -22.49 -73.48
N ALA A 408 8.70 -21.67 -74.01
CA ALA A 408 8.11 -20.55 -73.26
C ALA A 408 7.28 -21.01 -72.05
N ILE A 409 6.56 -22.14 -72.16
CA ILE A 409 5.85 -22.74 -71.01
C ILE A 409 6.85 -23.19 -69.95
N SER A 410 7.90 -23.91 -70.33
CA SER A 410 8.93 -24.40 -69.40
C SER A 410 9.63 -23.27 -68.64
N GLU A 411 9.96 -22.15 -69.32
CA GLU A 411 10.59 -20.98 -68.71
C GLU A 411 9.66 -20.31 -67.67
N LEU A 412 8.36 -20.19 -67.99
CA LEU A 412 7.36 -19.65 -67.07
C LEU A 412 7.12 -20.58 -65.86
N GLU A 413 7.12 -21.90 -66.08
CA GLU A 413 6.99 -22.89 -65.00
C GLU A 413 8.18 -22.85 -64.03
N GLU A 414 9.40 -22.75 -64.55
CA GLU A 414 10.61 -22.59 -63.72
C GLU A 414 10.56 -21.31 -62.89
N HIS A 415 10.18 -20.20 -63.51
CA HIS A 415 10.01 -18.92 -62.81
C HIS A 415 8.93 -19.00 -61.72
N ASN A 416 7.82 -19.69 -61.97
CA ASN A 416 6.75 -19.88 -60.99
C ASN A 416 7.17 -20.73 -59.79
N GLU A 417 8.04 -21.73 -59.94
CA GLU A 417 8.59 -22.49 -58.80
C GLU A 417 9.53 -21.64 -57.94
N ILE A 418 10.31 -20.73 -58.55
CA ILE A 418 11.09 -19.73 -57.82
C ILE A 418 10.17 -18.79 -57.03
N LEU A 419 9.16 -18.21 -57.68
CA LEU A 419 8.19 -17.31 -57.04
C LEU A 419 7.44 -18.00 -55.89
N LYS A 420 7.06 -19.27 -56.05
CA LYS A 420 6.39 -20.06 -55.01
C LYS A 420 7.29 -20.24 -53.77
N SER A 421 8.58 -20.48 -53.99
CA SER A 421 9.56 -20.55 -52.89
C SER A 421 9.66 -19.21 -52.17
N GLU A 422 9.75 -18.09 -52.90
CA GLU A 422 9.81 -16.74 -52.34
C GLU A 422 8.53 -16.34 -51.59
N ILE A 423 7.36 -16.65 -52.15
CA ILE A 423 6.04 -16.48 -51.51
C ILE A 423 6.01 -17.23 -50.19
N SER A 424 6.45 -18.49 -50.16
CA SER A 424 6.45 -19.30 -48.92
C SER A 424 7.35 -18.70 -47.84
N PHE A 425 8.50 -18.15 -48.23
CA PHE A 425 9.41 -17.46 -47.33
C PHE A 425 8.79 -16.18 -46.76
N LYS A 426 8.21 -15.34 -47.63
CA LYS A 426 7.53 -14.09 -47.22
C LYS A 426 6.28 -14.35 -46.37
N GLN A 427 5.56 -15.44 -46.61
CA GLN A 427 4.44 -15.86 -45.75
C GLN A 427 4.91 -16.18 -44.33
N ARG A 428 6.02 -16.91 -44.17
CA ARG A 428 6.60 -17.20 -42.84
C ARG A 428 7.07 -15.92 -42.14
N GLU A 429 7.77 -15.05 -42.86
CA GLU A 429 8.19 -13.75 -42.33
C GLU A 429 6.97 -12.92 -41.86
N ASN A 430 5.89 -12.92 -42.65
CA ASN A 430 4.65 -12.22 -42.30
C ASN A 430 3.97 -12.81 -41.05
N THR A 431 3.96 -14.14 -40.89
CA THR A 431 3.42 -14.79 -39.68
C THR A 431 4.27 -14.50 -38.44
N ASP A 432 5.59 -14.48 -38.58
CA ASP A 432 6.50 -14.20 -37.47
C ASP A 432 6.33 -12.75 -37.00
N ILE A 433 6.29 -11.80 -37.93
CA ILE A 433 6.01 -10.39 -37.63
C ILE A 433 4.63 -10.22 -36.97
N SER A 434 3.60 -10.91 -37.47
CA SER A 434 2.25 -10.88 -36.87
C SER A 434 2.25 -11.38 -35.43
N SER A 435 2.98 -12.47 -35.16
CA SER A 435 3.11 -13.03 -33.82
C SER A 435 3.81 -12.06 -32.86
N LYS A 436 4.87 -11.38 -33.34
CA LYS A 436 5.59 -10.38 -32.56
C LYS A 436 4.70 -9.18 -32.23
N LEU A 437 3.88 -8.74 -33.18
CA LEU A 437 2.96 -7.63 -33.00
C LEU A 437 1.88 -7.95 -31.96
N ALA A 438 1.36 -9.18 -31.98
CA ALA A 438 0.42 -9.67 -30.97
C ALA A 438 1.07 -9.74 -29.57
N GLU A 439 2.32 -10.18 -29.46
CA GLU A 439 3.07 -10.22 -28.19
C GLU A 439 3.25 -8.81 -27.61
N LEU A 440 3.70 -7.86 -28.42
CA LEU A 440 3.90 -6.47 -27.99
C LEU A 440 2.60 -5.80 -27.58
N SER A 441 1.54 -5.99 -28.35
CA SER A 441 0.20 -5.48 -28.02
C SER A 441 -0.28 -6.02 -26.68
N ARG A 442 -0.09 -7.33 -26.44
CA ARG A 442 -0.43 -7.95 -25.15
C ARG A 442 0.38 -7.37 -23.98
N LYS A 443 1.68 -7.15 -24.14
CA LYS A 443 2.53 -6.53 -23.10
C LYS A 443 2.08 -5.10 -22.77
N ARG A 444 1.71 -4.32 -23.79
CA ARG A 444 1.15 -2.98 -23.63
C ARG A 444 -0.18 -3.02 -22.87
N ASP A 445 -1.09 -3.91 -23.24
CA ASP A 445 -2.41 -4.00 -22.62
C ASP A 445 -2.34 -4.45 -21.16
N ILE A 446 -1.47 -5.42 -20.85
CA ILE A 446 -1.18 -5.81 -19.45
C ILE A 446 -0.62 -4.63 -18.66
N SER A 447 0.34 -3.89 -19.22
CA SER A 447 0.93 -2.71 -18.56
C SER A 447 -0.12 -1.63 -18.30
N THR A 448 -1.03 -1.41 -19.26
CA THR A 448 -2.14 -0.46 -19.15
C THR A 448 -3.11 -0.87 -18.04
N THR A 449 -3.41 -2.17 -17.94
CA THR A 449 -4.29 -2.73 -16.91
C THR A 449 -3.66 -2.58 -15.52
N ASN A 450 -2.35 -2.83 -15.40
CA ASN A 450 -1.61 -2.65 -14.16
C ASN A 450 -1.57 -1.18 -13.72
N ILE A 451 -1.40 -0.23 -14.66
CA ILE A 451 -1.50 1.20 -14.35
C ILE A 451 -2.87 1.53 -13.77
N ASN A 452 -3.96 1.11 -14.40
CA ASN A 452 -5.31 1.40 -13.91
C ASN A 452 -5.52 0.84 -12.49
N ASN A 453 -5.04 -0.37 -12.22
CA ASN A 453 -5.12 -0.97 -10.89
C ASN A 453 -4.29 -0.18 -9.86
N TYR A 454 -3.07 0.23 -10.20
CA TYR A 454 -2.23 1.03 -9.31
C TYR A 454 -2.77 2.46 -9.11
N GLU A 455 -3.42 3.06 -10.11
CA GLU A 455 -4.06 4.37 -10.00
C GLU A 455 -5.26 4.32 -9.04
N VAL A 456 -6.03 3.23 -9.02
CA VAL A 456 -7.08 3.00 -8.02
C VAL A 456 -6.48 2.86 -6.62
N GLN A 457 -5.46 2.01 -6.44
CA GLN A 457 -4.80 1.84 -5.14
C GLN A 457 -4.15 3.13 -4.64
N LEU A 458 -3.56 3.92 -5.54
CA LEU A 458 -2.96 5.21 -5.22
C LEU A 458 -4.02 6.17 -4.69
N LYS A 459 -5.19 6.23 -5.36
CA LYS A 459 -6.31 7.07 -4.94
C LYS A 459 -6.89 6.65 -3.59
N GLU A 460 -6.97 5.35 -3.32
CA GLU A 460 -7.38 4.81 -2.01
C GLU A 460 -6.39 5.19 -0.90
N SER A 461 -5.09 5.09 -1.18
CA SER A 461 -4.02 5.50 -0.25
C SER A 461 -4.04 7.01 0.01
N GLU A 462 -4.16 7.83 -1.04
CA GLU A 462 -4.29 9.29 -0.93
C GLU A 462 -5.55 9.72 -0.16
N ASN A 463 -6.68 9.02 -0.35
CA ASN A 463 -7.90 9.26 0.42
C ASN A 463 -7.76 8.85 1.88
N SER A 464 -7.08 7.74 2.17
CA SER A 464 -6.78 7.31 3.54
C SER A 464 -5.93 8.34 4.26
N ILE A 465 -4.89 8.87 3.61
CA ILE A 465 -4.05 9.95 4.16
C ILE A 465 -4.85 11.21 4.49
N LYS A 466 -5.82 11.59 3.64
CA LYS A 466 -6.70 12.75 3.88
C LYS A 466 -7.77 12.52 4.95
N GLY A 467 -8.06 11.27 5.27
CA GLY A 467 -9.07 10.88 6.26
C GLY A 467 -8.56 10.83 7.69
N PHE A 468 -7.24 10.73 7.87
CA PHE A 468 -6.54 10.98 9.13
C PHE A 468 -6.28 12.48 9.28
#